data_AF-A0AAW4PPE7-F1
#
_entry.id   AF-A0AAW4PPE7-F1
#
_cell.length_a   1.000
_cell.length_b   1.000
_cell.length_c   1.000
_cell.angle_alpha   90.00
_cell.angle_beta   90.00
_cell.angle_gamma   90.00
#
_symmetry.space_group_name_H-M   'P 1'
#
loop_
_entity.id
_entity.type
_entity.pdbx_description
1 polymer ?
#
loop_
_entity_poly.entity_id
_entity_poly.type
_entity_poly.pdbx_seq_one_letter_code
_entity_poly.pdbx_strand_id
1 'polypeptide(L)'
;MMGSEWLYGAIALLVGLHVLTMLYAYRRQSDPASGATQSDPEMTPRAPSDDATETIDCAHCGATNERGYQFCRECVADLSSGAPQRQSVEHSQPY
;
A
#
# COMPACT_ATOMS: atom_id res chain seq x y z
N MET A 1 -19.17 24.82 31.01
CA MET A 1 -19.26 24.32 29.62
C MET A 1 -17.87 24.03 29.03
N MET A 2 -16.89 23.62 29.86
CA MET A 2 -15.47 23.45 29.47
C MET A 2 -15.13 22.06 28.87
N GLY A 3 -16.10 21.14 28.79
CA GLY A 3 -15.84 19.76 28.37
C GLY A 3 -15.76 19.56 26.85
N SER A 4 -16.58 20.29 26.09
CA SER A 4 -16.64 20.13 24.63
C SER A 4 -15.43 20.73 23.93
N GLU A 5 -14.91 21.85 24.41
CA GLU A 5 -13.74 22.51 23.83
C GLU A 5 -12.49 21.63 23.96
N TRP A 6 -12.32 20.99 25.12
CA TRP A 6 -11.23 20.05 25.36
C TRP A 6 -11.39 18.77 24.53
N LEU A 7 -12.63 18.29 24.38
CA LEU A 7 -12.95 17.15 23.50
C LEU A 7 -12.57 17.45 22.05
N TYR A 8 -12.95 18.62 21.51
CA TYR A 8 -12.59 19.01 20.14
C TYR A 8 -11.08 19.18 19.98
N GLY A 9 -10.39 19.72 20.99
CA GLY A 9 -8.93 19.78 21.00
C GLY A 9 -8.28 18.40 20.93
N ALA A 10 -8.77 17.43 21.72
CA ALA A 10 -8.28 16.06 21.70
C ALA A 10 -8.56 15.36 20.36
N ILE A 11 -9.75 15.55 19.78
CA ILE A 11 -10.11 15.02 18.47
C ILE A 11 -9.21 15.61 17.38
N ALA A 12 -9.05 16.94 17.36
CA ALA A 12 -8.19 17.61 16.37
C ALA A 12 -6.73 17.15 16.47
N LEU A 13 -6.22 16.93 17.68
CA LEU A 13 -4.88 16.41 17.90
C LEU A 13 -4.74 14.98 17.39
N LEU A 14 -5.69 14.09 17.69
CA LEU A 14 -5.68 12.71 17.21
C LEU A 14 -5.75 12.65 15.68
N VAL A 15 -6.65 13.42 15.07
CA VAL A 15 -6.76 13.52 13.60
C VAL A 15 -5.47 14.08 13.01
N GLY A 16 -4.92 15.15 13.59
CA GLY A 16 -3.67 15.76 13.15
C GLY A 16 -2.50 14.80 13.23
N LEU A 17 -2.37 14.04 14.32
CA LEU A 17 -1.36 13.00 14.48
C LEU A 17 -1.51 11.92 13.40
N HIS A 18 -2.74 11.50 13.11
CA HIS A 18 -3.02 10.49 12.09
C HIS A 18 -2.66 10.96 10.68
N VAL A 19 -2.99 12.21 10.33
CA VAL A 19 -2.60 12.80 9.04
C VAL A 19 -1.08 12.96 8.97
N LEU A 20 -0.42 13.39 10.05
CA LEU A 20 1.03 13.53 10.10
C LEU A 20 1.73 12.18 9.87
N THR A 21 1.24 11.10 10.51
CA THR A 21 1.79 9.75 10.31
C THR A 21 1.58 9.27 8.88
N MET A 22 0.42 9.53 8.27
CA MET A 22 0.16 9.20 6.87
C MET A 22 1.08 9.99 5.93
N LEU A 23 1.25 11.29 6.16
CA LEU A 23 2.17 12.12 5.38
C LEU A 23 3.62 11.67 5.52
N TYR A 24 4.04 11.28 6.72
CA TYR A 24 5.38 10.76 6.96
C TYR A 24 5.62 9.45 6.20
N ALA A 25 4.66 8.52 6.26
CA ALA A 25 4.72 7.27 5.50
C ALA A 25 4.73 7.52 3.99
N TYR A 26 3.87 8.42 3.50
CA TYR A 26 3.81 8.81 2.09
C TYR A 26 5.13 9.43 1.61
N ARG A 27 5.73 10.33 2.40
CA ARG A 27 7.00 10.95 2.06
C ARG A 27 8.13 9.92 1.99
N ARG A 28 8.19 9.01 2.96
CA ARG A 28 9.17 7.92 2.99
C ARG A 28 9.05 6.98 1.77
N GLN A 29 7.83 6.78 1.27
CA GLN A 29 7.55 6.01 0.05
C GLN A 29 7.61 6.82 -1.24
N SER A 30 7.71 8.15 -1.19
CA SER A 30 8.02 9.00 -2.35
C SER A 30 9.53 9.17 -2.60
N ASP A 31 10.37 8.76 -1.65
CA ASP A 31 11.83 8.68 -1.83
C ASP A 31 12.39 7.50 -2.68
N PRO A 32 11.65 6.51 -3.24
CA PRO A 32 12.23 5.52 -4.16
C PRO A 32 12.47 6.07 -5.57
N ALA A 33 12.07 7.31 -5.88
CA ALA A 33 12.30 7.94 -7.18
C ALA A 33 13.51 8.89 -7.25
N SER A 34 14.18 9.19 -6.11
CA SER A 34 15.37 10.05 -6.10
C SER A 34 16.71 9.29 -6.13
N GLY A 35 16.67 7.95 -6.18
CA GLY A 35 17.86 7.09 -6.26
C GLY A 35 18.14 6.49 -7.64
N ALA A 36 17.29 6.71 -8.64
CA ALA A 36 17.42 6.12 -9.97
C ALA A 36 18.09 7.06 -10.99
N THR A 37 19.15 7.78 -10.58
CA THR A 37 20.09 8.39 -11.52
C THR A 37 21.50 8.35 -10.94
N GLN A 38 22.06 7.14 -10.84
CA GLN A 38 23.47 6.95 -11.15
C GLN A 38 23.64 5.55 -11.74
N SER A 39 23.63 5.53 -13.06
CA SER A 39 24.02 4.43 -13.92
C SER A 39 25.49 4.06 -13.67
N ASP A 40 25.76 2.83 -13.25
CA ASP A 40 27.01 2.13 -13.55
C ASP A 40 26.71 0.64 -13.81
N PRO A 41 26.91 0.12 -15.04
CA PRO A 41 26.65 -1.26 -15.37
C PRO A 41 27.92 -2.10 -15.22
N GLU A 42 28.26 -2.52 -13.99
CA GLU A 42 29.30 -3.54 -13.79
C GLU A 42 28.64 -4.91 -13.46
N MET A 43 28.75 -5.76 -14.47
CA MET A 43 28.31 -7.14 -14.55
C MET A 43 28.80 -8.01 -13.38
N THR A 44 27.86 -8.58 -12.62
CA THR A 44 28.06 -9.85 -11.90
C THR A 44 26.77 -10.67 -12.03
N PRO A 45 26.78 -11.81 -12.74
CA PRO A 45 25.62 -12.70 -12.80
C PRO A 45 25.47 -13.40 -11.44
N ARG A 46 24.69 -12.81 -10.53
CA ARG A 46 24.16 -13.54 -9.39
C ARG A 46 22.83 -14.16 -9.82
N ALA A 47 22.78 -15.48 -9.69
CA ALA A 47 21.67 -16.36 -10.04
C ALA A 47 20.27 -15.79 -9.69
N PRO A 48 19.22 -16.14 -10.45
CA PRO A 48 17.86 -15.78 -10.09
C PRO A 48 17.47 -16.68 -8.91
N SER A 49 17.69 -16.19 -7.69
CA SER A 49 16.88 -16.65 -6.57
C SER A 49 15.53 -16.00 -6.74
N ASP A 50 14.72 -16.64 -7.57
CA ASP A 50 13.28 -16.46 -7.75
C ASP A 50 12.54 -16.92 -6.48
N ASP A 51 12.98 -16.40 -5.33
CA ASP A 51 12.16 -16.29 -4.13
C ASP A 51 11.59 -14.86 -4.13
N ALA A 52 11.07 -14.46 -5.29
CA ALA A 52 10.11 -13.38 -5.38
C ALA A 52 8.85 -13.89 -4.70
N THR A 53 8.86 -13.85 -3.37
CA THR A 53 7.64 -13.78 -2.57
C THR A 53 6.87 -12.61 -3.15
N GLU A 54 5.94 -12.97 -4.01
CA GLU A 54 5.27 -12.06 -4.91
C GLU A 54 4.51 -11.10 -3.98
N THR A 55 4.96 -9.85 -3.87
CA THR A 55 4.41 -8.87 -2.91
C THR A 55 3.45 -7.94 -3.64
N ILE A 56 2.44 -7.45 -2.91
CA ILE A 56 1.43 -6.51 -3.40
C ILE A 56 1.33 -5.31 -2.45
N ASP A 57 1.41 -4.12 -3.01
CA ASP A 57 1.24 -2.88 -2.25
C ASP A 57 -0.23 -2.51 -2.13
N CYS A 58 -0.64 -2.10 -0.95
CA CYS A 58 -2.01 -1.68 -0.70
C CYS A 58 -2.30 -0.31 -1.34
N ALA A 59 -3.31 -0.23 -2.21
CA ALA A 59 -3.73 1.04 -2.81
C ALA A 59 -4.32 2.05 -1.81
N HIS A 60 -4.74 1.60 -0.62
CA HIS A 60 -5.36 2.46 0.40
C HIS A 60 -4.35 3.10 1.37
N CYS A 61 -3.32 2.36 1.80
CA CYS A 61 -2.35 2.86 2.78
C CYS A 61 -0.88 2.71 2.35
N GLY A 62 -0.59 2.08 1.20
CA GLY A 62 0.77 1.86 0.71
C GLY A 62 1.57 0.77 1.40
N ALA A 63 0.98 0.03 2.35
CA ALA A 63 1.68 -1.08 3.00
C ALA A 63 1.94 -2.24 2.03
N THR A 64 3.15 -2.79 2.06
CA THR A 64 3.53 -3.99 1.29
C THR A 64 3.00 -5.24 2.00
N ASN A 65 2.27 -6.07 1.27
CA ASN A 65 1.66 -7.33 1.73
C ASN A 65 2.15 -8.48 0.85
N GLU A 66 2.07 -9.72 1.33
CA GLU A 66 2.37 -10.90 0.51
C GLU A 66 1.18 -11.21 -0.42
N ARG A 67 1.43 -11.69 -1.65
CA ARG A 67 0.36 -12.18 -2.53
C ARG A 67 -0.24 -13.43 -1.91
N GLY A 68 -1.52 -13.31 -1.55
CA GLY A 68 -2.26 -14.30 -0.77
C GLY A 68 -3.10 -13.66 0.33
N TYR A 69 -2.73 -12.47 0.79
CA TYR A 69 -3.57 -11.69 1.70
C TYR A 69 -4.81 -11.12 0.98
N GLN A 70 -6.00 -11.42 1.51
CA GLN A 70 -7.26 -10.81 1.06
C GLN A 70 -7.40 -9.36 1.56
N PHE A 71 -6.84 -9.08 2.73
CA PHE A 71 -6.91 -7.78 3.40
C PHE A 71 -5.52 -7.28 3.74
N CYS A 72 -5.35 -5.96 3.70
CA CYS A 72 -4.12 -5.30 4.11
C CYS A 72 -3.86 -5.53 5.60
N ARG A 73 -2.64 -5.94 5.94
CA ARG A 73 -2.23 -6.19 7.32
C ARG A 73 -2.16 -4.93 8.19
N GLU A 74 -2.13 -3.75 7.57
CA GLU A 74 -2.02 -2.45 8.27
C GLU A 74 -3.36 -1.73 8.40
N CYS A 75 -4.11 -1.60 7.31
CA CYS A 75 -5.34 -0.80 7.27
C CYS A 75 -6.62 -1.64 7.06
N VAL A 76 -6.48 -2.96 6.89
CA VAL A 76 -7.60 -3.91 6.68
C VAL A 76 -8.39 -3.64 5.37
N ALA A 77 -7.89 -2.78 4.48
CA ALA A 77 -8.50 -2.59 3.16
C ALA A 77 -8.37 -3.84 2.29
N ASP A 78 -9.37 -4.09 1.44
CA ASP A 78 -9.37 -5.22 0.51
C ASP A 78 -8.23 -5.09 -0.52
N LEU A 79 -7.45 -6.16 -0.68
CA LEU A 79 -6.36 -6.27 -1.65
C LEU A 79 -6.76 -7.10 -2.89
N SER A 80 -7.87 -7.84 -2.80
CA SER A 80 -8.45 -8.67 -3.87
C SER A 80 -8.79 -7.84 -5.11
N SER A 81 -9.07 -6.55 -4.92
CA SER A 81 -9.33 -5.54 -5.94
C SER A 81 -8.16 -5.29 -6.91
N GLY A 82 -6.93 -5.68 -6.52
CA GLY A 82 -5.71 -5.51 -7.33
C GLY A 82 -5.30 -6.74 -8.16
N ALA A 83 -5.95 -7.90 -7.94
CA ALA A 83 -5.84 -8.99 -8.88
C ALA A 83 -6.67 -8.61 -10.12
N PRO A 84 -6.17 -8.77 -11.36
CA PRO A 84 -7.03 -8.63 -12.52
C PRO A 84 -8.16 -9.64 -12.30
N GLN A 85 -9.37 -9.13 -12.04
CA GLN A 85 -10.56 -9.94 -12.17
C GLN A 85 -10.43 -10.55 -13.55
N ARG A 86 -10.16 -11.86 -13.63
CA ARG A 86 -10.79 -12.66 -14.68
C ARG A 86 -12.27 -12.46 -14.42
N GLN A 87 -12.78 -11.40 -15.04
CA GLN A 87 -14.17 -11.22 -15.35
C GLN A 87 -14.62 -12.60 -15.76
N SER A 88 -15.46 -13.20 -14.93
CA SER A 88 -16.28 -14.32 -15.32
C SER A 88 -16.85 -13.93 -16.67
N VAL A 89 -16.27 -14.51 -17.71
CA VAL A 89 -16.87 -14.60 -19.03
C VAL A 89 -18.08 -15.50 -18.82
N GLU A 90 -19.12 -14.96 -18.19
CA GLU A 90 -20.49 -15.46 -18.30
C GLU A 90 -20.97 -14.97 -19.68
N HIS A 91 -20.33 -15.51 -20.71
CA HIS A 91 -20.77 -15.40 -22.09
C HIS A 91 -20.91 -16.81 -22.65
N SER A 92 -22.04 -17.45 -22.33
CA SER A 92 -22.68 -18.46 -23.17
C SER A 92 -24.16 -18.64 -22.78
N GLN A 93 -24.98 -17.70 -23.25
CA GLN A 93 -26.25 -17.86 -24.00
C GLN A 93 -26.67 -19.32 -24.40
N PRO A 94 -27.87 -19.53 -24.99
CA PRO A 94 -29.28 -19.50 -24.55
C PRO A 94 -29.93 -20.91 -24.57
N TYR A 95 -31.21 -21.04 -24.20
CA TYR A 95 -32.12 -22.09 -24.72
C TYR A 95 -33.52 -21.49 -24.92
#